data_AF-A0A6A3KQZ2-F1
#
_entry.id   AF-A0A6A3KQZ2-F1
#
_cell.length_a   1.000
_cell.length_b   1.000
_cell.length_c   1.000
_cell.angle_alpha   90.00
_cell.angle_beta   90.00
_cell.angle_gamma   90.00
#
_symmetry.space_group_name_H-M   'P 1'
#
loop_
_entity.id
_entity.type
_entity.pdbx_description
1 polymer ?
#
loop_
_entity_poly.entity_id
_entity_poly.type
_entity_poly.pdbx_seq_one_letter_code
_entity_poly.pdbx_strand_id
1 'polypeptide(L)'
;MSIVRVNMTDGLLPAGFQSSDFPLKMNDIELCVTNLREIPDDLDTKWPPGAIIQVEYSQLSVFPLVLARLQPYYTFLTGNPITELPAEIFEVAGMVYLGVSGTHISELPQNVTQVYPDLVYVELVNTDVSFFWSWVDELVGRVDNPARIVAGGSIYCDDLEKFEIGSMDNAFPVSLAPGYSTILMDRSDANLQTITNIVYCASGEEPFYPLAFDDDANALQPPPALPRHG
;
A
#
# COMPACT_ATOMS: atom_id res chain seq x y z
N MET A 1 -17.67 9.08 -2.51
CA MET A 1 -18.73 8.05 -2.55
C MET A 1 -18.20 6.91 -1.73
N SER A 2 -18.99 6.42 -0.78
CA SER A 2 -18.57 5.34 0.09
C SER A 2 -19.57 4.18 0.03
N ILE A 3 -19.07 2.97 -0.15
CA ILE A 3 -19.80 1.71 -0.07
C ILE A 3 -19.15 0.88 1.02
N VAL A 4 -19.83 0.77 2.16
CA VAL A 4 -19.25 0.19 3.37
C VAL A 4 -20.10 -0.98 3.82
N ARG A 5 -19.48 -2.13 4.10
CA ARG A 5 -20.16 -3.32 4.65
C ARG A 5 -21.25 -3.87 3.72
N VAL A 6 -21.00 -3.85 2.42
CA VAL A 6 -21.95 -4.31 1.39
C VAL A 6 -21.52 -5.65 0.81
N ASN A 7 -22.48 -6.59 0.76
CA ASN A 7 -22.34 -7.84 0.03
C ASN A 7 -22.81 -7.65 -1.42
N MET A 8 -21.87 -7.63 -2.35
CA MET A 8 -22.06 -7.51 -3.78
C MET A 8 -22.40 -8.87 -4.40
N THR A 9 -23.38 -8.88 -5.30
CA THR A 9 -23.75 -10.08 -6.06
C THR A 9 -22.53 -10.63 -6.79
N ASP A 10 -22.26 -11.92 -6.57
CA ASP A 10 -21.11 -12.66 -7.13
C ASP A 10 -19.72 -12.08 -6.79
N GLY A 11 -19.63 -11.13 -5.86
CA GLY A 11 -18.38 -10.43 -5.54
C GLY A 11 -17.91 -9.48 -6.64
N LEU A 12 -18.84 -8.98 -7.46
CA LEU A 12 -18.57 -8.10 -8.60
C LEU A 12 -19.01 -6.67 -8.33
N LEU A 13 -18.27 -5.71 -8.88
CA LEU A 13 -18.63 -4.29 -8.81
C LEU A 13 -20.02 -4.07 -9.44
N PRO A 14 -21.01 -3.48 -8.74
CA PRO A 14 -22.35 -3.32 -9.29
C PRO A 14 -22.39 -2.53 -10.61
N ALA A 15 -23.29 -2.92 -11.52
CA ALA A 15 -23.34 -2.39 -12.89
C ALA A 15 -23.46 -0.86 -12.97
N GLY A 16 -24.10 -0.21 -11.99
CA GLY A 16 -24.18 1.26 -11.93
C GLY A 16 -22.81 1.94 -11.80
N PHE A 17 -21.86 1.32 -11.09
CA PHE A 17 -20.50 1.81 -10.95
C PHE A 17 -19.62 1.50 -12.17
N GLN A 18 -20.12 0.67 -13.10
CA GLN A 18 -19.47 0.36 -14.37
C GLN A 18 -20.09 1.15 -15.55
N SER A 19 -21.00 2.08 -15.27
CA SER A 19 -21.66 2.89 -16.29
C SER A 19 -20.64 3.81 -16.97
N SER A 20 -20.77 3.99 -18.29
CA SER A 20 -20.03 5.03 -19.02
C SER A 20 -20.49 6.45 -18.68
N ASP A 21 -21.65 6.59 -18.02
CA ASP A 21 -22.18 7.86 -17.48
C ASP A 21 -21.86 8.01 -15.99
N PHE A 22 -20.73 7.46 -15.54
CA PHE A 22 -20.29 7.61 -14.15
C PHE A 22 -19.97 9.08 -13.85
N PRO A 23 -20.30 9.62 -12.65
CA PRO A 23 -20.12 11.04 -12.37
C PRO A 23 -18.64 11.46 -12.40
N LEU A 24 -18.21 12.17 -13.44
CA LEU A 24 -16.81 12.57 -13.66
C LEU A 24 -16.25 13.58 -12.63
N LYS A 25 -17.07 14.07 -11.70
CA LYS A 25 -16.63 14.92 -10.56
C LYS A 25 -16.50 14.14 -9.25
N MET A 26 -16.78 12.84 -9.26
CA MET A 26 -16.67 11.98 -8.10
C MET A 26 -15.22 11.57 -7.90
N ASN A 27 -14.46 12.44 -7.24
CA ASN A 27 -13.01 12.28 -7.07
C ASN A 27 -12.63 11.48 -5.83
N ASP A 28 -13.60 11.00 -5.07
CA ASP A 28 -13.38 10.24 -3.85
C ASP A 28 -14.27 9.00 -3.90
N ILE A 29 -13.67 7.83 -3.98
CA ILE A 29 -14.33 6.54 -4.23
C ILE A 29 -13.79 5.53 -3.22
N GLU A 30 -14.67 5.08 -2.34
CA GLU A 30 -14.33 4.23 -1.21
C GLU A 30 -15.22 2.99 -1.22
N LEU A 31 -14.60 1.81 -1.23
CA LEU A 31 -15.24 0.50 -1.18
C LEU A 31 -14.62 -0.26 0.00
N CYS A 32 -15.28 -0.26 1.16
CA CYS A 32 -14.68 -0.74 2.40
C CYS A 32 -15.50 -1.88 3.01
N VAL A 33 -14.82 -2.94 3.46
CA VAL A 33 -15.47 -4.11 4.07
C VAL A 33 -16.51 -4.71 3.11
N THR A 34 -16.06 -5.18 1.95
CA THR A 34 -16.94 -5.77 0.93
C THR A 34 -16.50 -7.18 0.58
N ASN A 35 -17.27 -7.89 -0.22
CA ASN A 35 -16.85 -9.18 -0.81
C ASN A 35 -16.36 -9.02 -2.26
N LEU A 36 -15.94 -7.82 -2.67
CA LEU A 36 -15.46 -7.53 -4.02
C LEU A 36 -14.18 -8.29 -4.33
N ARG A 37 -14.16 -9.05 -5.43
CA ARG A 37 -13.06 -9.93 -5.83
C ARG A 37 -12.29 -9.46 -7.04
N GLU A 38 -12.92 -8.64 -7.87
CA GLU A 38 -12.32 -8.10 -9.08
C GLU A 38 -12.78 -6.67 -9.35
N ILE A 39 -11.88 -5.88 -9.94
CA ILE A 39 -12.17 -4.57 -10.51
C ILE A 39 -12.17 -4.75 -12.04
N PRO A 40 -13.23 -4.32 -12.75
CA PRO A 40 -13.29 -4.44 -14.21
C PRO A 40 -12.11 -3.75 -14.91
N ASP A 41 -11.52 -4.40 -15.91
CA ASP A 41 -10.32 -3.90 -16.59
C ASP A 41 -10.58 -2.61 -17.39
N ASP A 42 -11.81 -2.31 -17.80
CA ASP A 42 -12.14 -1.09 -18.55
C ASP A 42 -12.58 0.09 -17.66
N LEU A 43 -12.38 0.00 -16.34
CA LEU A 43 -12.85 1.00 -15.39
C LEU A 43 -12.18 2.37 -15.57
N ASP A 44 -10.95 2.39 -16.09
CA ASP A 44 -10.21 3.59 -16.48
C ASP A 44 -10.88 4.39 -17.61
N THR A 45 -11.78 3.76 -18.37
CA THR A 45 -12.61 4.46 -19.39
C THR A 45 -13.87 5.09 -18.81
N LYS A 46 -14.19 4.81 -17.53
CA LYS A 46 -15.47 5.16 -16.88
C LYS A 46 -15.28 6.06 -15.67
N TRP A 47 -14.34 5.75 -14.80
CA TRP A 47 -14.07 6.52 -13.59
C TRP A 47 -13.16 7.72 -13.87
N PRO A 48 -13.27 8.81 -13.10
CA PRO A 48 -12.44 9.99 -13.32
C PRO A 48 -10.97 9.69 -12.97
N PRO A 49 -10.01 10.10 -13.81
CA PRO A 49 -8.60 9.96 -13.49
C PRO A 49 -8.22 10.90 -12.33
N GLY A 50 -7.18 10.55 -11.56
CA GLY A 50 -6.76 11.36 -10.40
C GLY A 50 -7.70 11.26 -9.20
N ALA A 51 -8.66 10.33 -9.21
CA ALA A 51 -9.50 10.08 -8.04
C ALA A 51 -8.69 9.52 -6.87
N ILE A 52 -9.19 9.75 -5.66
CA ILE A 52 -8.86 8.99 -4.46
C ILE A 52 -9.64 7.68 -4.55
N ILE A 53 -8.92 6.56 -4.53
CA ILE A 53 -9.51 5.24 -4.67
C ILE A 53 -9.09 4.37 -3.49
N GLN A 54 -10.06 4.05 -2.62
CA GLN A 54 -9.88 3.15 -1.50
C GLN A 54 -10.70 1.89 -1.76
N VAL A 55 -10.06 0.73 -1.78
CA VAL A 55 -10.73 -0.58 -1.85
C VAL A 55 -10.18 -1.43 -0.73
N GLU A 56 -10.71 -1.25 0.47
CA GLU A 56 -10.13 -1.79 1.71
C GLU A 56 -10.99 -2.93 2.28
N TYR A 57 -10.36 -3.87 2.98
CA TYR A 57 -11.02 -5.03 3.59
C TYR A 57 -11.97 -5.75 2.62
N SER A 58 -11.52 -5.94 1.38
CA SER A 58 -12.27 -6.66 0.34
C SER A 58 -11.61 -8.01 0.04
N GLN A 59 -11.89 -8.62 -1.11
CA GLN A 59 -11.40 -9.96 -1.48
C GLN A 59 -10.54 -9.93 -2.74
N LEU A 60 -9.85 -8.82 -3.02
CA LEU A 60 -8.94 -8.73 -4.18
C LEU A 60 -7.71 -9.61 -3.93
N SER A 61 -7.58 -10.72 -4.68
CA SER A 61 -6.40 -11.60 -4.57
C SER A 61 -5.23 -11.21 -5.48
N VAL A 62 -5.50 -10.34 -6.46
CA VAL A 62 -4.54 -9.82 -7.43
C VAL A 62 -4.71 -8.30 -7.49
N PHE A 63 -3.61 -7.57 -7.62
CA PHE A 63 -3.67 -6.14 -7.84
C PHE A 63 -4.34 -5.83 -9.19
N PRO A 64 -5.39 -5.00 -9.23
CA PRO A 64 -6.05 -4.65 -10.49
C PRO A 64 -5.28 -3.55 -11.25
N LEU A 65 -4.61 -3.93 -12.35
CA LEU A 65 -3.79 -3.03 -13.18
C LEU A 65 -4.52 -1.77 -13.67
N VAL A 66 -5.85 -1.82 -13.80
CA VAL A 66 -6.69 -0.68 -14.13
C VAL A 66 -6.55 0.48 -13.13
N LEU A 67 -6.21 0.20 -11.86
CA LEU A 67 -5.95 1.24 -10.88
C LEU A 67 -4.73 2.08 -11.23
N ALA A 68 -3.66 1.49 -11.78
CA ALA A 68 -2.53 2.27 -12.25
C ALA A 68 -2.91 3.16 -13.45
N ARG A 69 -3.74 2.64 -14.37
CA ARG A 69 -4.23 3.39 -15.55
C ARG A 69 -5.16 4.55 -15.20
N LEU A 70 -5.89 4.44 -14.10
CA LEU A 70 -6.71 5.53 -13.54
C LEU A 70 -5.87 6.71 -13.02
N GLN A 71 -4.55 6.55 -12.88
CA GLN A 71 -3.64 7.57 -12.35
C GLN A 71 -4.17 8.19 -11.04
N PRO A 72 -4.46 7.38 -10.01
CA PRO A 72 -5.08 7.87 -8.79
C PRO A 72 -4.19 8.89 -8.10
N TYR A 73 -4.82 9.83 -7.41
CA TYR A 73 -4.09 10.75 -6.54
C TYR A 73 -3.64 10.01 -5.27
N TYR A 74 -4.54 9.20 -4.69
CA TYR A 74 -4.26 8.26 -3.60
C TYR A 74 -4.86 6.89 -3.92
N THR A 75 -4.16 5.82 -3.55
CA THR A 75 -4.74 4.47 -3.57
C THR A 75 -4.43 3.71 -2.29
N PHE A 76 -5.47 3.13 -1.68
CA PHE A 76 -5.37 2.28 -0.49
C PHE A 76 -6.11 0.96 -0.75
N LEU A 77 -5.41 -0.15 -0.57
CA LEU A 77 -5.92 -1.51 -0.78
C LEU A 77 -5.81 -2.36 0.50
N THR A 78 -5.78 -1.69 1.65
CA THR A 78 -5.58 -2.29 2.97
C THR A 78 -6.44 -3.52 3.15
N GLY A 79 -5.86 -4.62 3.61
CA GLY A 79 -6.62 -5.78 4.03
C GLY A 79 -7.24 -6.63 2.94
N ASN A 80 -6.74 -6.52 1.72
CA ASN A 80 -7.06 -7.47 0.66
C ASN A 80 -6.02 -8.61 0.63
N PRO A 81 -6.39 -9.82 0.20
CA PRO A 81 -5.47 -10.95 0.07
C PRO A 81 -4.54 -10.84 -1.17
N ILE A 82 -4.08 -9.64 -1.51
CA ILE A 82 -3.14 -9.37 -2.61
C ILE A 82 -1.78 -9.98 -2.26
N THR A 83 -1.17 -10.68 -3.21
CA THR A 83 0.11 -11.37 -3.01
C THR A 83 1.27 -10.75 -3.80
N GLU A 84 0.96 -9.95 -4.81
CA GLU A 84 1.94 -9.28 -5.67
C GLU A 84 1.47 -7.89 -6.09
N LEU A 85 2.42 -6.98 -6.30
CA LEU A 85 2.18 -5.65 -6.85
C LEU A 85 2.87 -5.51 -8.20
N PRO A 86 2.20 -4.93 -9.21
CA PRO A 86 2.81 -4.59 -10.49
C PRO A 86 3.74 -3.38 -10.35
N ALA A 87 4.74 -3.25 -11.21
CA ALA A 87 5.63 -2.08 -11.21
C ALA A 87 4.84 -0.79 -11.46
N GLU A 88 3.82 -0.88 -12.32
CA GLU A 88 3.00 0.21 -12.82
C GLU A 88 2.36 1.05 -11.71
N ILE A 89 2.06 0.50 -10.54
CA ILE A 89 1.49 1.30 -9.43
C ILE A 89 2.52 2.28 -8.85
N PHE A 90 3.81 1.98 -8.93
CA PHE A 90 4.88 2.89 -8.51
C PHE A 90 5.28 3.89 -9.61
N GLU A 91 4.79 3.68 -10.83
CA GLU A 91 5.06 4.52 -12.01
C GLU A 91 3.90 5.49 -12.32
N VAL A 92 2.99 5.72 -11.38
CA VAL A 92 1.87 6.65 -11.55
C VAL A 92 2.32 8.09 -11.33
N ALA A 93 2.25 8.90 -12.38
CA ALA A 93 2.50 10.34 -12.28
C ALA A 93 1.43 11.03 -11.41
N GLY A 94 1.87 11.86 -10.45
CA GLY A 94 0.97 12.62 -9.59
C GLY A 94 0.31 11.83 -8.46
N MET A 95 0.57 10.52 -8.32
CA MET A 95 0.14 9.77 -7.14
C MET A 95 1.00 10.15 -5.95
N VAL A 96 0.36 10.49 -4.84
CA VAL A 96 1.05 10.98 -3.65
C VAL A 96 1.14 9.91 -2.57
N TYR A 97 0.08 9.13 -2.39
CA TYR A 97 -0.03 8.10 -1.33
C TYR A 97 -0.43 6.74 -1.90
N LEU A 98 0.30 5.71 -1.47
CA LEU A 98 0.01 4.31 -1.73
C LEU A 98 -0.04 3.54 -0.41
N GLY A 99 -1.13 2.82 -0.16
CA GLY A 99 -1.24 1.91 0.99
C GLY A 99 -1.70 0.52 0.60
N VAL A 100 -1.00 -0.50 1.10
CA VAL A 100 -1.24 -1.92 0.86
C VAL A 100 -1.06 -2.73 2.15
N SER A 101 -1.29 -2.08 3.30
CA SER A 101 -1.19 -2.69 4.62
C SER A 101 -2.10 -3.94 4.74
N GLY A 102 -1.70 -4.93 5.52
CA GLY A 102 -2.50 -6.15 5.75
C GLY A 102 -2.72 -7.02 4.51
N THR A 103 -1.93 -6.80 3.45
CA THR A 103 -1.87 -7.69 2.27
C THR A 103 -0.80 -8.77 2.49
N HIS A 104 -0.75 -9.77 1.61
CA HIS A 104 0.20 -10.89 1.66
C HIS A 104 1.39 -10.70 0.72
N ILE A 105 1.77 -9.45 0.46
CA ILE A 105 2.94 -9.14 -0.35
C ILE A 105 4.22 -9.41 0.46
N SER A 106 5.19 -10.07 -0.16
CA SER A 106 6.49 -10.38 0.44
C SER A 106 7.63 -9.50 -0.11
N GLU A 107 7.38 -8.81 -1.21
CA GLU A 107 8.32 -7.88 -1.83
C GLU A 107 7.56 -6.80 -2.62
N LEU A 108 8.22 -5.66 -2.82
CA LEU A 108 7.83 -4.69 -3.84
C LEU A 108 8.33 -5.18 -5.22
N PRO A 109 7.76 -4.74 -6.35
CA PRO A 109 8.18 -5.16 -7.68
C PRO A 109 9.65 -4.77 -7.95
N GLN A 110 10.42 -5.67 -8.55
CA GLN A 110 11.83 -5.41 -8.87
C GLN A 110 12.00 -4.43 -10.04
N ASN A 111 11.09 -4.47 -11.02
CA ASN A 111 11.26 -3.82 -12.33
C ASN A 111 10.52 -2.47 -12.43
N VAL A 112 10.61 -1.62 -11.41
CA VAL A 112 10.15 -0.22 -11.51
C VAL A 112 11.16 0.57 -12.32
N THR A 113 10.72 1.09 -13.47
CA THR A 113 11.57 1.79 -14.44
C THR A 113 11.52 3.30 -14.29
N GLN A 114 10.45 3.84 -13.70
CA GLN A 114 10.29 5.27 -13.50
C GLN A 114 9.52 5.59 -12.22
N VAL A 115 10.19 6.24 -11.27
CA VAL A 115 9.55 6.72 -10.05
C VAL A 115 9.26 8.21 -10.18
N TYR A 116 8.04 8.64 -9.80
CA TYR A 116 7.66 10.05 -9.83
C TYR A 116 7.88 10.77 -8.49
N PRO A 117 8.23 12.06 -8.49
CA PRO A 117 8.56 12.83 -7.28
C PRO A 117 7.36 13.04 -6.34
N ASP A 118 6.14 12.88 -6.85
CA ASP A 118 4.91 13.12 -6.09
C ASP A 118 4.65 12.03 -5.04
N LEU A 119 5.08 10.78 -5.29
CA LEU A 119 4.89 9.66 -4.37
C LEU A 119 5.79 9.84 -3.15
N VAL A 120 5.19 10.14 -2.01
CA VAL A 120 5.89 10.56 -0.79
C VAL A 120 5.46 9.78 0.45
N TYR A 121 4.50 8.87 0.31
CA TYR A 121 4.04 8.00 1.38
C TYR A 121 3.71 6.61 0.82
N VAL A 122 4.35 5.59 1.39
CA VAL A 122 4.09 4.18 1.07
C VAL A 122 3.81 3.44 2.38
N GLU A 123 2.66 2.79 2.45
CA GLU A 123 2.20 2.04 3.62
C GLU A 123 2.18 0.53 3.36
N LEU A 124 2.95 -0.21 4.16
CA LEU A 124 3.25 -1.64 4.06
C LEU A 124 3.05 -2.35 5.42
N VAL A 125 2.21 -1.81 6.30
CA VAL A 125 2.01 -2.33 7.66
C VAL A 125 1.50 -3.76 7.62
N ASN A 126 2.00 -4.63 8.48
CA ASN A 126 1.61 -6.05 8.55
C ASN A 126 1.70 -6.78 7.20
N THR A 127 2.75 -6.51 6.42
CA THR A 127 3.09 -7.26 5.19
C THR A 127 4.30 -8.16 5.43
N ASP A 128 4.57 -9.08 4.51
CA ASP A 128 5.74 -9.97 4.59
C ASP A 128 7.01 -9.35 3.97
N VAL A 129 7.00 -8.03 3.71
CA VAL A 129 8.14 -7.31 3.13
C VAL A 129 9.32 -7.35 4.09
N SER A 130 10.44 -7.89 3.61
CA SER A 130 11.70 -8.05 4.38
C SER A 130 12.89 -7.28 3.78
N PHE A 131 12.74 -6.74 2.56
CA PHE A 131 13.78 -6.00 1.88
C PHE A 131 13.21 -5.01 0.87
N PHE A 132 14.06 -4.11 0.38
CA PHE A 132 13.73 -3.13 -0.64
C PHE A 132 14.70 -3.20 -1.83
N TRP A 133 14.17 -3.05 -3.04
CA TRP A 133 14.96 -2.97 -4.27
C TRP A 133 15.57 -1.58 -4.47
N SER A 134 16.59 -1.48 -5.33
CA SER A 134 17.40 -0.26 -5.50
C SER A 134 16.62 0.96 -5.95
N TRP A 135 15.54 0.79 -6.72
CA TRP A 135 14.71 1.91 -7.17
C TRP A 135 14.07 2.67 -6.00
N VAL A 136 13.90 2.03 -4.82
CA VAL A 136 13.38 2.69 -3.62
C VAL A 136 14.31 3.78 -3.12
N ASP A 137 15.61 3.71 -3.43
CA ASP A 137 16.56 4.79 -3.12
C ASP A 137 16.15 6.12 -3.78
N GLU A 138 15.50 6.09 -4.95
CA GLU A 138 14.98 7.29 -5.62
C GLU A 138 13.77 7.91 -4.91
N LEU A 139 13.02 7.12 -4.14
CA LEU A 139 11.92 7.60 -3.31
C LEU A 139 12.46 8.24 -2.04
N VAL A 140 13.31 7.52 -1.31
CA VAL A 140 13.68 7.86 0.05
C VAL A 140 14.93 8.74 0.16
N GLY A 141 15.77 8.75 -0.89
CA GLY A 141 17.01 9.54 -0.95
C GLY A 141 16.82 10.98 -1.42
N ARG A 142 15.59 11.46 -1.57
CA ARG A 142 15.31 12.83 -2.04
C ARG A 142 15.69 13.84 -0.97
N VAL A 143 16.38 14.91 -1.39
CA VAL A 143 16.77 16.01 -0.50
C VAL A 143 15.54 16.78 -0.01
N ASP A 144 14.63 17.09 -0.94
CA ASP A 144 13.38 17.76 -0.66
C ASP A 144 12.24 16.74 -0.70
N ASN A 145 11.55 16.59 0.43
CA ASN A 145 10.39 15.69 0.59
C ASN A 145 10.69 14.20 0.29
N PRO A 146 11.63 13.56 1.04
CA PRO A 146 11.86 12.12 0.94
C PRO A 146 10.59 11.35 1.23
N ALA A 147 10.36 10.27 0.49
CA ALA A 147 9.21 9.43 0.73
C ALA A 147 9.32 8.77 2.12
N ARG A 148 8.20 8.79 2.84
CA ARG A 148 8.01 8.07 4.09
C ARG A 148 7.55 6.64 3.78
N ILE A 149 8.21 5.67 4.40
CA ILE A 149 7.79 4.27 4.42
C ILE A 149 7.21 3.96 5.79
N VAL A 150 5.98 3.47 5.83
CA VAL A 150 5.31 3.06 7.07
C VAL A 150 5.11 1.56 7.01
N ALA A 151 5.80 0.81 7.84
CA ALA A 151 5.95 -0.64 7.67
C ALA A 151 5.93 -1.41 9.00
N GLY A 152 5.27 -0.86 10.03
CA GLY A 152 5.12 -1.56 11.31
C GLY A 152 4.56 -2.97 11.14
N GLY A 153 5.07 -3.93 11.93
CA GLY A 153 4.69 -5.34 11.83
C GLY A 153 5.08 -6.03 10.51
N SER A 154 5.91 -5.41 9.67
CA SER A 154 6.58 -6.11 8.56
C SER A 154 7.85 -6.81 9.04
N ILE A 155 8.30 -7.83 8.30
CA ILE A 155 9.57 -8.52 8.58
C ILE A 155 10.75 -7.54 8.57
N TYR A 156 10.74 -6.54 7.69
CA TYR A 156 11.78 -5.51 7.64
C TYR A 156 11.87 -4.74 8.96
N CYS A 157 10.72 -4.31 9.50
CA CYS A 157 10.67 -3.58 10.77
C CYS A 157 11.02 -4.49 11.96
N ASP A 158 10.55 -5.73 11.98
CA ASP A 158 10.92 -6.72 13.01
C ASP A 158 12.43 -6.93 13.06
N ASP A 159 13.07 -7.00 11.89
CA ASP A 159 14.52 -7.17 11.80
C ASP A 159 15.29 -5.89 12.11
N LEU A 160 14.70 -4.71 11.91
CA LEU A 160 15.27 -3.43 12.34
C LEU A 160 15.25 -3.31 13.87
N GLU A 161 14.13 -3.66 14.50
CA GLU A 161 14.01 -3.67 15.97
C GLU A 161 14.99 -4.65 16.63
N LYS A 162 15.10 -5.88 16.10
CA LYS A 162 16.08 -6.89 16.60
C LYS A 162 17.52 -6.38 16.54
N PHE A 163 17.86 -5.60 15.52
CA PHE A 163 19.17 -4.99 15.38
C PHE A 163 19.40 -3.89 16.42
N GLU A 164 18.42 -3.01 16.64
CA GLU A 164 18.52 -1.95 17.65
C GLU A 164 18.73 -2.48 19.08
N ILE A 165 18.11 -3.63 19.41
CA ILE A 165 18.28 -4.27 20.73
C ILE A 165 19.50 -5.20 20.81
N GLY A 166 20.36 -5.24 19.78
CA GLY A 166 21.59 -6.05 19.74
C GLY A 166 21.36 -7.57 19.71
N SER A 167 20.18 -8.01 19.22
CA SER A 167 19.77 -9.42 19.15
C SER A 167 20.01 -10.07 17.77
N MET A 168 20.61 -9.33 16.83
CA MET A 168 21.07 -9.82 15.52
C MET A 168 22.54 -9.39 15.29
N ASP A 169 23.33 -10.23 14.63
CA ASP A 169 24.68 -9.86 14.17
C ASP A 169 24.59 -8.74 13.11
N ASN A 170 25.57 -7.83 13.12
CA ASN A 170 25.60 -6.52 12.42
C ASN A 170 25.47 -6.53 10.87
N ALA A 171 25.14 -7.65 10.23
CA ALA A 171 25.11 -7.72 8.78
C ALA A 171 23.91 -8.56 8.31
N PHE A 172 22.98 -7.91 7.59
CA PHE A 172 22.23 -8.66 6.60
C PHE A 172 23.25 -9.26 5.62
N PRO A 173 23.24 -10.58 5.34
CA PRO A 173 24.11 -11.17 4.32
C PRO A 173 23.91 -10.55 2.92
N VAL A 174 22.79 -9.84 2.73
CA VAL A 174 22.29 -9.29 1.47
C VAL A 174 22.59 -7.79 1.30
N SER A 175 23.10 -7.13 2.35
CA SER A 175 23.22 -5.66 2.50
C SER A 175 23.95 -4.91 1.36
N LEU A 176 24.67 -5.61 0.48
CA LEU A 176 25.44 -5.02 -0.62
C LEU A 176 25.30 -5.79 -1.96
N ALA A 177 24.32 -6.70 -2.06
CA ALA A 177 24.11 -7.42 -3.32
C ALA A 177 23.53 -6.46 -4.38
N PRO A 178 23.97 -6.57 -5.66
CA PRO A 178 23.41 -5.74 -6.73
C PRO A 178 21.89 -5.88 -6.82
N GLY A 179 21.20 -4.75 -6.91
CA GLY A 179 19.74 -4.68 -7.08
C GLY A 179 18.97 -4.34 -5.81
N TYR A 180 19.55 -4.42 -4.62
CA TYR A 180 18.91 -4.00 -3.37
C TYR A 180 19.15 -2.51 -3.07
N SER A 181 18.27 -1.92 -2.26
CA SER A 181 18.37 -0.53 -1.78
C SER A 181 19.65 -0.33 -0.99
N THR A 182 20.47 0.63 -1.43
CA THR A 182 21.72 1.00 -0.75
C THR A 182 21.49 1.87 0.48
N ILE A 183 20.28 2.41 0.63
CA ILE A 183 19.87 3.18 1.81
C ILE A 183 19.20 2.27 2.84
N LEU A 184 18.16 1.53 2.43
CA LEU A 184 17.32 0.76 3.34
C LEU A 184 17.89 -0.61 3.69
N MET A 185 18.77 -1.19 2.86
CA MET A 185 19.40 -2.49 3.16
C MET A 185 20.80 -2.37 3.75
N ASP A 186 21.35 -1.15 3.90
CA ASP A 186 22.62 -0.89 4.58
C ASP A 186 22.37 -0.32 5.98
N ARG A 187 22.72 -1.11 7.00
CA ARG A 187 22.57 -0.76 8.44
C ARG A 187 23.82 -0.10 9.02
N SER A 188 24.68 0.48 8.18
CA SER A 188 25.81 1.29 8.64
C SER A 188 25.35 2.52 9.43
N ASP A 189 26.20 3.03 10.33
CA ASP A 189 25.92 4.24 11.10
C ASP A 189 25.54 5.45 10.21
N ALA A 190 26.03 5.46 8.96
CA ALA A 190 25.72 6.50 7.98
C ALA A 190 24.25 6.49 7.54
N ASN A 191 23.65 5.30 7.40
CA ASN A 191 22.28 5.14 6.92
C ASN A 191 21.27 4.96 8.05
N LEU A 192 21.69 4.52 9.25
CA LEU A 192 20.76 4.32 10.38
C LEU A 192 19.96 5.59 10.70
N GLN A 193 20.60 6.75 10.72
CA GLN A 193 19.88 8.01 10.94
C GLN A 193 18.83 8.28 9.85
N THR A 194 19.16 7.97 8.59
CA THR A 194 18.23 8.11 7.46
C THR A 194 17.06 7.16 7.61
N ILE A 195 17.34 5.86 7.85
CA ILE A 195 16.33 4.81 8.05
C ILE A 195 15.36 5.21 9.17
N THR A 196 15.84 5.60 10.35
CA THR A 196 14.98 6.00 11.47
C THR A 196 14.11 7.24 11.18
N ASN A 197 14.51 8.09 10.24
CA ASN A 197 13.73 9.28 9.86
C ASN A 197 12.67 9.01 8.80
N ILE A 198 12.89 8.04 7.90
CA ILE A 198 12.03 7.76 6.74
C ILE A 198 11.17 6.51 6.94
N VAL A 199 11.62 5.53 7.72
CA VAL A 199 10.91 4.29 8.01
C VAL A 199 10.25 4.35 9.38
N TYR A 200 8.95 4.09 9.44
CA TYR A 200 8.15 4.13 10.66
C TYR A 200 7.60 2.74 10.96
N CYS A 201 8.08 2.15 12.07
CA CYS A 201 7.73 0.79 12.48
C CYS A 201 6.64 0.71 13.56
N ALA A 202 6.19 1.83 14.13
CA ALA A 202 5.26 1.85 15.25
C ALA A 202 3.75 1.87 14.87
N SER A 203 3.43 1.93 13.58
CA SER A 203 2.05 2.09 13.09
C SER A 203 1.23 0.81 13.22
N GLY A 204 -0.02 0.94 13.68
CA GLY A 204 -1.03 -0.10 13.58
C GLY A 204 -1.62 -0.18 12.18
N GLU A 205 -2.27 -1.30 11.88
CA GLU A 205 -3.04 -1.49 10.66
C GLU A 205 -4.44 -0.89 10.87
N GLU A 206 -4.68 0.27 10.27
CA GLU A 206 -5.98 0.90 10.23
C GLU A 206 -6.33 1.22 8.77
N PRO A 207 -7.58 0.96 8.32
CA PRO A 207 -8.01 1.43 7.02
C PRO A 207 -7.91 2.96 6.95
N PHE A 208 -7.65 3.48 5.76
CA PHE A 208 -7.72 4.91 5.51
C PHE A 208 -9.16 5.43 5.68
N TYR A 209 -10.16 4.65 5.29
CA TYR A 209 -11.55 4.91 5.66
C TYR A 209 -11.72 4.82 7.19
N PRO A 210 -12.35 5.79 7.87
CA PRO A 210 -12.44 5.86 9.33
C PRO A 210 -13.44 4.83 9.90
N LEU A 211 -13.15 3.54 9.71
CA LEU A 211 -14.07 2.43 9.97
C LEU A 211 -14.44 2.33 11.44
N ALA A 212 -13.48 2.55 12.36
CA ALA A 212 -13.76 2.53 13.79
C ALA A 212 -14.79 3.60 14.20
N PHE A 213 -14.66 4.80 13.64
CA PHE A 213 -15.63 5.88 13.88
C PHE A 213 -17.01 5.53 13.31
N ASP A 214 -17.06 4.96 12.11
CA ASP A 214 -18.32 4.55 11.47
C ASP A 214 -18.99 3.40 12.25
N ASP A 215 -18.20 2.45 12.75
CA ASP A 215 -18.68 1.33 13.56
C ASP A 215 -19.24 1.80 14.91
N ASP A 216 -18.55 2.70 15.59
CA ASP A 216 -19.00 3.29 16.85
C ASP A 216 -20.29 4.10 16.64
N ALA A 217 -20.35 4.89 15.56
CA ALA A 217 -21.51 5.72 15.25
C ALA A 217 -22.77 4.89 14.90
N ASN A 218 -22.59 3.72 14.28
CA ASN A 218 -23.68 2.87 13.80
C ASN A 218 -23.91 1.60 14.66
N ALA A 219 -23.20 1.46 15.77
CA ALA A 219 -23.21 0.27 16.64
C ALA A 219 -22.94 -1.04 15.88
N LEU A 220 -22.01 -1.00 14.92
CA LEU A 220 -21.60 -2.15 14.13
C LEU A 220 -20.45 -2.90 14.82
N GLN A 221 -20.32 -4.19 14.53
CA GLN A 221 -19.15 -4.96 14.98
C GLN A 221 -17.98 -4.69 14.02
N PRO A 222 -16.74 -4.53 14.54
CA PRO A 222 -15.57 -4.40 13.68
C PRO A 222 -15.46 -5.59 12.73
N PRO A 223 -14.89 -5.40 11.52
CA PRO A 223 -14.63 -6.54 10.65
C PRO A 223 -13.72 -7.55 11.38
N PRO A 224 -13.73 -8.83 10.99
CA PRO A 224 -12.73 -9.77 11.48
C PRO A 224 -11.34 -9.16 11.32
N ALA A 225 -10.52 -9.21 12.38
CA ALA A 225 -9.13 -8.80 12.28
C ALA A 225 -8.47 -9.62 11.17
N LEU A 226 -7.69 -8.96 10.33
CA LEU A 226 -6.89 -9.68 9.34
C LEU A 226 -5.92 -10.61 10.07
N PRO A 227 -5.59 -11.76 9.48
CA PRO A 227 -4.63 -12.67 10.07
C PRO A 227 -3.33 -11.90 10.29
N ARG A 228 -2.98 -11.63 11.55
CA ARG A 228 -1.63 -11.16 11.88
C ARG A 228 -0.70 -12.34 11.70
N HIS A 229 0.26 -12.21 10.80
CA HIS A 229 1.38 -13.15 10.74
C HIS A 229 2.18 -12.98 12.04
N GLY A 230 2.53 -14.10 12.68
CA GLY A 230 3.27 -14.15 13.94
C GLY A 230 4.48 -15.04 13.82
#